data_AF-A0A315W0W6-F1
#
_entry.id   AF-A0A315W0W6-F1
#
_cell.length_a   1.000
_cell.length_b   1.000
_cell.length_c   1.000
_cell.angle_alpha   90.00
_cell.angle_beta   90.00
_cell.angle_gamma   90.00
#
_symmetry.space_group_name_H-M   'P 1'
#
loop_
_entity.id
_entity.type
_entity.pdbx_description
1 polymer ?
#
loop_
_entity_poly.entity_id
_entity_poly.type
_entity_poly.pdbx_seq_one_letter_code
_entity_poly.pdbx_strand_id
1 'polypeptide(L)'
;MPESDWSPPIASLLPEAVKLISQDLNYLDKEFKFVETVPNLNADETKALKELMMNNNIVIKPDKGSSISQEVLFAPKIHKEPEKWSKPHEIHPGRPIVSNCGSETYYTAEFIDHHLHPLSIRHQSYIKDTYDFIKGTAMGKKFTPAYANIFMAKWEAGALS
;
A
#
# COMPACT_ATOMS: atom_id res chain seq x y z
N MET A 1 -16.55 9.09 3.82
CA MET A 1 -15.64 8.85 4.96
C MET A 1 -15.07 10.20 5.36
N PRO A 2 -14.96 10.55 6.65
CA PRO A 2 -14.25 11.76 7.04
C PRO A 2 -12.76 11.62 6.69
N GLU A 3 -12.15 12.73 6.30
CA GLU A 3 -10.71 12.79 6.03
C GLU A 3 -9.92 12.52 7.31
N SER A 4 -8.78 11.84 7.19
CA SER A 4 -7.93 11.56 8.34
C SER A 4 -7.16 12.81 8.75
N ASP A 5 -7.38 13.20 10.00
CA ASP A 5 -6.82 14.33 10.74
C ASP A 5 -5.54 13.95 11.51
N TRP A 6 -4.97 12.78 11.22
CA TRP A 6 -3.75 12.33 11.89
C TRP A 6 -2.51 13.05 11.35
N SER A 7 -1.81 13.75 12.24
CA SER A 7 -0.46 14.27 12.01
C SER A 7 0.47 13.79 13.15
N PRO A 8 1.72 13.39 12.86
CA PRO A 8 2.63 12.94 13.90
C PRO A 8 2.96 14.10 14.88
N PRO A 9 3.13 13.83 16.19
CA PRO A 9 3.50 14.87 17.14
C PRO A 9 4.87 15.45 16.80
N ILE A 10 4.92 16.74 16.45
CA ILE A 10 6.14 17.44 16.00
C ILE A 10 7.27 17.35 17.04
N ALA A 11 6.93 17.28 18.34
CA ALA A 11 7.89 17.13 19.44
C ALA A 11 8.68 15.81 19.41
N SER A 12 8.23 14.80 18.67
CA SER A 12 8.90 13.50 18.53
C SER A 12 9.80 13.41 17.28
N LEU A 13 9.83 14.45 16.46
CA LEU A 13 10.57 14.44 15.19
C LEU A 13 11.97 15.01 15.39
N LEU A 14 12.96 14.36 14.78
CA LEU A 14 14.33 14.87 14.74
C LEU A 14 14.35 16.24 14.03
N PRO A 15 15.20 17.19 14.47
CA PRO A 15 15.28 18.53 13.88
C PRO A 15 15.54 18.52 12.36
N GLU A 16 16.28 17.51 11.89
CA GLU A 16 16.57 17.31 10.47
C GLU A 16 15.35 16.87 9.66
N ALA A 17 14.48 16.03 10.24
CA ALA A 17 13.23 15.61 9.60
C ALA A 17 12.25 16.79 9.48
N VAL A 18 12.16 17.64 10.51
CA VAL A 18 11.34 18.86 10.47
C VAL A 18 11.81 19.81 9.35
N LYS A 19 13.13 19.92 9.17
CA LYS A 19 13.70 20.74 8.10
C LYS A 19 13.35 20.21 6.71
N LEU A 20 13.47 18.89 6.49
CA LEU A 20 13.11 18.24 5.22
C LEU A 20 11.62 18.39 4.91
N ILE A 21 10.74 18.11 5.88
CA ILE A 21 9.29 18.29 5.74
C ILE A 21 8.97 19.75 5.37
N SER A 22 9.62 20.72 6.01
CA SER A 22 9.39 22.14 5.73
C SER A 22 9.85 22.53 4.32
N GLN A 23 10.92 21.89 3.82
CA GLN A 23 11.41 22.11 2.46
C GLN A 23 10.45 21.50 1.43
N ASP A 24 9.96 20.28 1.67
CA ASP A 24 9.02 19.59 0.79
C ASP A 24 7.68 20.33 0.71
N LEU A 25 7.15 20.79 1.85
CA LEU A 25 5.92 21.60 1.86
C LEU A 25 6.07 22.91 1.08
N ASN A 26 7.23 23.57 1.19
CA ASN A 26 7.52 24.80 0.46
C ASN A 26 7.68 24.55 -1.04
N TYR A 27 8.26 23.41 -1.44
CA TYR A 27 8.30 22.98 -2.83
C TYR A 27 6.90 22.68 -3.38
N LEU A 28 6.09 21.94 -2.63
CA LEU A 28 4.72 21.61 -3.01
C LEU A 28 3.84 22.86 -3.16
N ASP A 29 4.02 23.86 -2.32
CA ASP A 29 3.21 25.08 -2.37
C ASP A 29 3.64 26.06 -3.48
N LYS A 30 4.95 26.17 -3.75
CA LYS A 30 5.47 27.21 -4.66
C LYS A 30 5.88 26.73 -6.04
N GLU A 31 6.44 25.52 -6.12
CA GLU A 31 7.07 24.99 -7.34
C GLU A 31 6.22 23.90 -7.98
N PHE A 32 5.48 23.12 -7.18
CA PHE A 32 4.63 22.05 -7.69
C PHE A 32 3.35 22.61 -8.33
N LYS A 33 3.47 22.99 -9.59
CA LYS A 33 2.33 23.27 -10.45
C LYS A 33 1.85 21.94 -11.01
N PHE A 34 0.57 21.61 -10.81
CA PHE A 34 -0.06 20.58 -11.64
C PHE A 34 0.21 20.97 -13.09
N VAL A 35 0.90 20.11 -13.83
CA VAL A 35 0.90 20.18 -15.28
C VAL A 35 -0.52 19.83 -15.67
N GLU A 36 -1.36 20.84 -15.85
CA GLU A 36 -2.63 20.64 -16.53
C GLU A 36 -2.28 20.01 -17.87
N THR A 37 -2.69 18.76 -18.04
CA THR A 37 -2.50 18.08 -19.31
C THR A 37 -3.17 18.93 -20.36
N VAL A 38 -2.41 19.37 -21.36
CA VAL A 38 -2.98 20.06 -22.52
C VAL A 38 -4.11 19.19 -23.06
N PRO A 39 -5.35 19.71 -23.17
CA PRO A 39 -6.47 18.91 -23.61
C PRO A 39 -6.13 18.34 -24.99
N ASN A 40 -6.25 17.02 -25.13
CA ASN A 40 -6.00 16.29 -26.37
C ASN A 40 -7.11 16.51 -27.42
N LEU A 41 -8.10 17.34 -27.11
CA LEU A 41 -9.27 17.62 -27.93
C LEU A 41 -9.23 19.06 -28.41
N ASN A 42 -9.53 19.26 -29.68
CA ASN A 42 -9.66 20.59 -30.25
C ASN A 42 -11.00 21.26 -29.85
N ALA A 43 -11.16 22.55 -30.16
CA ALA A 43 -12.34 23.32 -29.78
C ALA A 43 -13.64 22.77 -30.41
N ASP A 44 -13.56 22.30 -31.66
CA ASP A 44 -14.70 21.76 -32.39
C ASP A 44 -15.11 20.38 -31.86
N GLU A 45 -14.15 19.53 -31.50
CA GLU A 45 -14.36 18.23 -30.84
C GLU A 45 -14.98 18.41 -29.45
N THR A 46 -14.49 19.38 -28.68
CA THR A 46 -15.07 19.71 -27.37
C THR A 46 -16.50 20.21 -27.50
N LYS A 47 -16.80 20.99 -28.54
CA LYS A 47 -18.16 21.47 -28.84
C LYS A 47 -19.07 20.32 -29.27
N ALA A 48 -18.60 19.46 -30.16
CA ALA A 48 -19.33 18.29 -30.62
C ALA A 48 -19.64 17.32 -29.48
N LEU A 49 -18.70 17.10 -28.55
CA LEU A 49 -18.92 16.28 -27.36
C LEU A 49 -19.98 16.88 -26.43
N LYS A 50 -19.95 18.19 -26.19
CA LYS A 50 -20.99 18.87 -25.39
C LYS A 50 -22.37 18.75 -26.04
N GLU A 51 -22.47 18.90 -27.35
CA GLU A 51 -23.71 18.72 -28.11
C GLU A 51 -24.20 17.25 -28.05
N LEU A 52 -23.28 16.29 -28.12
CA LEU A 52 -23.58 14.86 -28.01
C LEU A 52 -24.06 14.49 -26.60
N MET A 53 -23.45 15.06 -25.56
CA MET A 53 -23.85 14.87 -24.15
C MET A 53 -25.24 15.45 -23.85
N MET A 54 -25.66 16.50 -24.58
CA MET A 54 -26.98 17.10 -24.44
C MET A 54 -28.08 16.35 -25.22
N ASN A 55 -27.72 15.34 -26.00
CA ASN A 55 -28.66 14.61 -26.84
C ASN A 55 -29.31 13.44 -26.08
N ASN A 56 -30.56 13.61 -25.65
CA ASN A 56 -31.33 12.57 -24.95
C ASN A 56 -31.62 11.31 -25.77
N ASN A 57 -31.43 11.35 -27.10
CA ASN A 57 -31.65 10.19 -27.98
C ASN A 57 -30.39 9.32 -28.12
N ILE A 58 -29.25 9.77 -27.60
CA ILE A 58 -27.97 9.07 -27.66
C ILE A 58 -27.57 8.71 -26.23
N VAL A 59 -27.69 7.44 -25.88
CA VAL A 59 -27.12 6.94 -24.63
C VAL A 59 -25.62 6.75 -24.83
N ILE A 60 -24.83 7.77 -24.49
CA ILE A 60 -23.37 7.62 -24.37
C ILE A 60 -23.13 6.76 -23.13
N LYS A 61 -22.97 5.45 -23.33
CA LYS A 61 -22.41 4.58 -22.30
C LYS A 61 -20.90 4.85 -22.27
N PRO A 62 -20.27 4.97 -21.09
CA PRO A 62 -18.81 4.96 -21.02
C PRO A 62 -18.30 3.74 -21.78
N ASP A 63 -17.25 3.95 -22.59
CA ASP A 63 -16.60 2.92 -23.37
C ASP A 63 -16.30 1.70 -22.48
N LYS A 64 -16.25 0.50 -23.09
CA LYS A 64 -15.85 -0.75 -22.45
C LYS A 64 -14.36 -0.77 -22.07
N GLY A 65 -13.78 0.37 -21.68
CA GLY A 65 -12.44 0.51 -21.13
C GLY A 65 -12.34 0.13 -19.65
N SER A 66 -13.46 -0.02 -18.93
CA SER A 66 -13.45 -0.30 -17.48
C SER A 66 -14.15 -1.60 -17.11
N SER A 67 -13.92 -2.67 -17.88
CA SER A 67 -14.16 -4.05 -17.43
C SER A 67 -12.85 -4.71 -17.01
N ILE A 68 -11.97 -3.95 -16.34
CA ILE A 68 -10.99 -4.57 -15.45
C ILE A 68 -11.78 -5.01 -14.23
N SER A 69 -12.20 -6.27 -14.22
CA SER A 69 -12.72 -6.89 -13.01
C SER A 69 -11.62 -6.80 -11.96
N GLN A 70 -11.70 -5.81 -11.07
CA GLN A 70 -10.84 -5.74 -9.92
C GLN A 70 -11.14 -6.97 -9.07
N GLU A 71 -10.29 -7.98 -9.17
CA GLU A 71 -10.48 -9.24 -8.45
C GLU A 71 -10.26 -8.98 -6.96
N VAL A 72 -11.27 -9.24 -6.14
CA VAL A 72 -11.13 -9.15 -4.70
C VAL A 72 -10.63 -10.50 -4.18
N LEU A 73 -9.37 -10.53 -3.76
CA LEU A 73 -8.77 -11.65 -3.05
C LEU A 73 -8.98 -11.47 -1.54
N PHE A 74 -8.85 -12.56 -0.78
CA PHE A 74 -8.94 -12.52 0.68
C PHE A 74 -7.66 -13.02 1.32
N ALA A 75 -7.03 -12.19 2.17
CA ALA A 75 -5.91 -12.60 2.99
C ALA A 75 -6.38 -13.04 4.38
N PRO A 76 -5.95 -14.22 4.87
CA PRO A 76 -6.39 -14.73 6.15
C PRO A 76 -5.72 -14.03 7.34
N LYS A 77 -6.50 -13.54 8.31
CA LYS A 77 -5.96 -12.92 9.55
C LYS A 77 -5.75 -13.94 10.68
N ILE A 78 -4.89 -14.92 10.45
CA ILE A 78 -4.61 -16.02 11.41
C ILE A 78 -4.05 -15.57 12.76
N HIS A 79 -3.47 -14.37 12.84
CA HIS A 79 -2.90 -13.80 14.07
C HIS A 79 -3.96 -13.24 15.05
N LYS A 80 -5.25 -13.31 14.71
CA LYS A 80 -6.34 -12.90 15.62
C LYS A 80 -6.73 -14.05 16.53
N GLU A 81 -7.22 -13.73 17.73
CA GLU A 81 -7.72 -14.73 18.68
C GLU A 81 -8.77 -15.65 18.03
N PRO A 82 -8.60 -17.00 18.11
CA PRO A 82 -9.48 -17.98 17.46
C PRO A 82 -10.96 -17.87 17.85
N GLU A 83 -11.26 -17.33 19.02
CA GLU A 83 -12.62 -17.10 19.53
C GLU A 83 -13.34 -15.98 18.77
N LYS A 84 -12.60 -15.00 18.24
CA LYS A 84 -13.11 -13.83 17.49
C LYS A 84 -13.13 -14.06 15.98
N TRP A 85 -12.91 -15.28 15.54
CA TRP A 85 -12.94 -15.66 14.14
C TRP A 85 -14.37 -15.66 13.60
N SER A 86 -14.55 -15.48 12.29
CA SER A 86 -15.87 -15.45 11.64
C SER A 86 -16.67 -16.72 11.92
N LYS A 87 -15.97 -17.85 12.04
CA LYS A 87 -16.42 -18.99 12.84
C LYS A 87 -15.32 -19.33 13.85
N PRO A 88 -15.63 -19.38 15.16
CA PRO A 88 -14.64 -19.68 16.19
C PRO A 88 -13.87 -20.97 15.87
N HIS A 89 -12.54 -20.91 15.94
CA HIS A 89 -11.61 -22.03 15.69
C HIS A 89 -11.67 -22.70 14.30
N GLU A 90 -12.50 -22.21 13.37
CA GLU A 90 -12.71 -22.84 12.06
C GLU A 90 -12.40 -21.88 10.90
N ILE A 91 -12.90 -20.64 10.96
CA ILE A 91 -12.82 -19.70 9.84
C ILE A 91 -12.28 -18.35 10.31
N HIS A 92 -11.00 -18.12 10.06
CA HIS A 92 -10.35 -16.85 10.30
C HIS A 92 -11.06 -15.68 9.59
N PRO A 93 -11.01 -14.46 10.14
CA PRO A 93 -11.48 -13.29 9.42
C PRO A 93 -10.60 -13.03 8.20
N GLY A 94 -11.23 -12.81 7.03
CA GLY A 94 -10.52 -12.38 5.83
C GLY A 94 -10.28 -10.87 5.82
N ARG A 95 -9.14 -10.43 5.27
CA ARG A 95 -8.94 -9.06 4.80
C ARG A 95 -9.23 -9.05 3.29
N PRO A 96 -10.27 -8.36 2.81
CA PRO A 96 -10.44 -8.16 1.37
C PRO A 96 -9.25 -7.34 0.84
N ILE A 97 -8.68 -7.79 -0.27
CA ILE A 97 -7.60 -7.16 -1.01
C ILE A 97 -8.09 -7.00 -2.44
N VAL A 98 -8.03 -5.78 -2.94
CA VAL A 98 -8.36 -5.50 -4.34
C VAL A 98 -7.10 -5.71 -5.17
N SER A 99 -7.13 -6.68 -6.08
CA SER A 99 -6.06 -6.88 -7.05
C SER A 99 -6.10 -5.75 -8.08
N ASN A 100 -4.95 -5.11 -8.29
CA ASN A 100 -4.78 -4.07 -9.31
C ASN A 100 -4.17 -4.63 -10.60
N CYS A 101 -4.10 -5.95 -10.76
CA CYS A 101 -3.54 -6.59 -11.94
C CYS A 101 -4.34 -6.24 -13.19
N GLY A 102 -3.65 -5.77 -14.23
CA GLY A 102 -4.27 -5.38 -15.49
C GLY A 102 -5.08 -4.08 -15.42
N SER A 103 -5.02 -3.33 -14.32
CA SER A 103 -5.67 -2.03 -14.24
C SER A 103 -4.98 -0.97 -15.09
N GLU A 104 -5.66 0.16 -15.29
CA GLU A 104 -5.13 1.33 -16.02
C GLU A 104 -3.77 1.80 -15.45
N THR A 105 -3.55 1.62 -14.15
CA THR A 105 -2.30 2.04 -13.46
C THR A 105 -1.26 0.94 -13.37
N TYR A 106 -1.56 -0.28 -13.81
CA TYR A 106 -0.69 -1.44 -13.66
C TYR A 106 0.70 -1.22 -14.29
N TYR A 107 0.75 -0.78 -15.55
CA TYR A 107 2.01 -0.52 -16.24
C TYR A 107 2.79 0.66 -15.66
N THR A 108 2.09 1.67 -15.16
CA THR A 108 2.72 2.79 -14.44
C THR A 108 3.39 2.30 -13.16
N ALA A 109 2.71 1.45 -12.38
CA ALA A 109 3.27 0.85 -11.17
C ALA A 109 4.45 -0.07 -11.48
N GLU A 110 4.36 -0.89 -12.54
CA GLU A 110 5.45 -1.75 -13.02
C GLU A 110 6.69 -0.94 -13.43
N PHE A 111 6.49 0.15 -14.17
CA PHE A 111 7.58 1.06 -14.56
C PHE A 111 8.27 1.69 -13.34
N ILE A 112 7.48 2.16 -12.37
CA ILE A 112 8.01 2.73 -11.11
C ILE A 112 8.81 1.66 -10.35
N ASP A 113 8.27 0.46 -10.18
CA ASP A 113 8.95 -0.63 -9.48
C ASP A 113 10.26 -1.03 -10.18
N HIS A 114 10.26 -1.14 -11.51
CA HIS A 114 11.46 -1.44 -12.30
C HIS A 114 12.63 -0.49 -12.01
N HIS A 115 12.35 0.80 -11.85
CA HIS A 115 13.36 1.81 -11.56
C HIS A 115 13.69 1.95 -10.07
N LEU A 116 12.71 1.77 -9.18
CA LEU A 116 12.93 1.87 -7.74
C LEU A 116 13.59 0.61 -7.14
N HIS A 117 13.29 -0.57 -7.66
CA HIS A 117 13.82 -1.85 -7.18
C HIS A 117 15.36 -1.86 -7.02
N PRO A 118 16.17 -1.50 -8.04
CA PRO A 118 17.63 -1.50 -7.91
C PRO A 118 18.16 -0.47 -6.90
N LEU A 119 17.37 0.55 -6.53
CA LEU A 119 17.71 1.52 -5.50
C LEU A 119 17.30 1.03 -4.11
N SER A 120 16.13 0.42 -4.00
CA SER A 120 15.58 -0.16 -2.78
C SER A 120 16.54 -1.18 -2.15
N ILE A 121 17.16 -2.02 -2.98
CA ILE A 121 18.09 -3.07 -2.52
C ILE A 121 19.47 -2.55 -2.08
N ARG A 122 19.79 -1.27 -2.35
CA ARG A 122 21.09 -0.67 -1.98
C ARG A 122 21.08 -0.03 -0.60
N HIS A 123 19.91 0.16 0.00
CA HIS A 123 19.80 0.82 1.29
C HIS A 123 20.31 -0.09 2.42
N GLN A 124 20.97 0.49 3.44
CA GLN A 124 21.53 -0.30 4.56
C GLN A 124 20.46 -1.04 5.37
N SER A 125 19.23 -0.55 5.36
CA SER A 125 18.07 -1.19 6.01
C SER A 125 17.31 -2.16 5.10
N TYR A 126 17.83 -2.49 3.91
CA TYR A 126 17.20 -3.45 3.03
C TYR A 126 17.20 -4.85 3.67
N ILE A 127 16.02 -5.45 3.75
CA ILE A 127 15.81 -6.80 4.26
C ILE A 127 15.13 -7.59 3.15
N LYS A 128 15.77 -8.66 2.70
CA LYS A 128 15.31 -9.42 1.53
C LYS A 128 14.17 -10.39 1.86
N ASP A 129 14.32 -11.18 2.92
CA ASP A 129 13.36 -12.21 3.30
C ASP A 129 13.45 -12.51 4.82
N THR A 130 12.58 -13.40 5.30
CA THR A 130 12.54 -13.80 6.71
C THR A 130 13.88 -14.40 7.17
N TYR A 131 14.59 -15.13 6.32
CA TYR A 131 15.89 -15.71 6.67
C TYR A 131 16.99 -14.65 6.73
N ASP A 132 16.94 -13.65 5.86
CA ASP A 132 17.82 -12.48 5.87
C ASP A 132 17.61 -11.64 7.14
N PHE A 133 16.35 -11.44 7.54
CA PHE A 133 16.01 -10.77 8.80
C PHE A 133 16.52 -11.54 10.04
N ILE A 134 16.33 -12.86 10.04
CA ILE A 134 16.81 -13.77 11.09
C ILE A 134 18.34 -13.78 11.16
N LYS A 135 19.05 -13.58 10.04
CA LYS A 135 20.52 -13.44 10.01
C LYS A 135 21.00 -12.06 10.47
N GLY A 136 20.23 -10.99 10.23
CA GLY A 136 20.55 -9.61 10.60
C GLY A 136 20.32 -9.29 12.07
N THR A 137 19.39 -9.99 12.73
CA THR A 137 19.39 -10.12 14.19
C THR A 137 20.49 -11.10 14.59
N ALA A 138 21.20 -10.90 15.71
CA ALA A 138 22.33 -11.73 16.12
C ALA A 138 21.95 -13.20 16.40
N MET A 139 21.70 -13.97 15.34
CA MET A 139 21.40 -15.39 15.36
C MET A 139 22.65 -16.12 14.87
N GLY A 140 23.22 -16.94 15.74
CA GLY A 140 24.58 -17.47 15.61
C GLY A 140 25.36 -17.49 16.93
N LYS A 141 24.80 -16.91 18.01
CA LYS A 141 25.30 -17.19 19.36
C LYS A 141 24.81 -18.56 19.81
N LYS A 142 25.69 -19.39 20.37
CA LYS A 142 25.35 -20.76 20.81
C LYS A 142 24.14 -20.83 21.78
N PHE A 143 23.81 -19.72 22.45
CA PHE A 143 22.72 -19.65 23.42
C PHE A 143 21.35 -19.32 22.83
N THR A 144 21.27 -18.79 21.59
CA THR A 144 20.00 -18.29 21.02
C THR A 144 18.94 -19.38 20.82
N PRO A 145 19.28 -20.58 20.30
CA PRO A 145 18.30 -21.68 20.19
C PRO A 145 17.78 -22.14 21.55
N ALA A 146 18.64 -22.17 22.58
CA ALA A 146 18.24 -22.54 23.93
C ALA A 146 17.29 -21.51 24.55
N TYR A 147 17.53 -20.21 24.33
CA TYR A 147 16.64 -19.15 24.80
C TYR A 147 15.28 -19.18 24.11
N ALA A 148 15.26 -19.41 22.79
CA ALA A 148 14.02 -19.60 22.03
C ALA A 148 13.25 -20.81 22.55
N ASN A 149 13.91 -21.95 22.79
CA ASN A 149 13.26 -23.15 23.33
C ASN A 149 12.68 -22.91 24.73
N ILE A 150 13.38 -22.20 25.63
CA ILE A 150 12.87 -21.86 26.97
C ILE A 150 11.67 -20.92 26.89
N PHE A 151 11.71 -19.94 26.00
CA PHE A 151 10.60 -19.01 25.77
C PHE A 151 9.37 -19.75 25.23
N MET A 152 9.56 -20.62 24.23
CA MET A 152 8.49 -21.42 23.64
C MET A 152 7.92 -22.42 24.64
N ALA A 153 8.75 -23.06 25.48
CA ALA A 153 8.28 -23.95 26.54
C ALA A 153 7.45 -23.21 27.61
N LYS A 154 7.83 -21.98 27.97
CA LYS A 154 7.02 -21.14 28.87
C LYS A 154 5.70 -20.72 28.23
N TRP A 155 5.72 -20.43 26.94
CA TRP A 155 4.51 -20.13 26.17
C TRP A 155 3.57 -21.32 26.12
N GLU A 156 4.06 -22.51 25.76
CA GLU A 156 3.28 -23.75 25.69
C GLU A 156 2.67 -24.11 27.06
N ALA A 157 3.41 -23.94 28.15
CA ALA A 157 2.91 -24.17 29.49
C ALA A 157 1.79 -23.20 29.90
N GLY A 158 1.85 -21.93 29.44
CA GLY A 158 0.80 -20.94 29.68
C GLY A 158 -0.38 -21.04 28.69
N ALA A 159 -0.17 -21.64 27.53
CA ALA A 159 -1.22 -21.88 26.54
C ALA A 159 -2.03 -23.16 26.83
N LEU A 160 -1.47 -24.08 27.62
CA LEU A 160 -2.11 -25.33 28.05
C LEU A 160 -2.66 -25.27 29.49
N SER A 161 -2.56 -24.12 30.16
CA SER A 161 -3.23 -23.81 31.44
C SER A 161 -4.49 -23.00 31.21
#